data_AF-A0A174Q6B6-F1
#
_entry.id   AF-A0A174Q6B6-F1
#
_cell.length_a   1.000
_cell.length_b   1.000
_cell.length_c   1.000
_cell.angle_alpha   90.00
_cell.angle_beta   90.00
_cell.angle_gamma   90.00
#
_symmetry.space_group_name_H-M   'P 1'
#
loop_
_entity.id
_entity.type
_entity.pdbx_description
1 polymer ?
#
loop_
_entity_poly.entity_id
_entity_poly.type
_entity_poly.pdbx_seq_one_letter_code
_entity_poly.pdbx_strand_id
1 'polypeptide(L)'
;MLDLGPENVTVHTLALKKGSRLMEEGGGLPSGAAVADMLDFAWAALRGAGQRPYYLYRQKYMSGSFENVGWCRPGAESLYNICMMEELHTIVSLGGGGVTKLVDRATGYIERLANAKYPQEYIQKIDAICADKARVAQFYAAHGR
;
A
#
# COMPACT_ATOMS: atom_id res chain seq x y z
N MET A 1 -19.51 9.69 -7.64
CA MET A 1 -18.63 8.51 -7.44
C MET A 1 -19.44 7.30 -7.02
N LEU A 2 -20.21 7.39 -5.93
CA LEU A 2 -21.03 6.26 -5.46
C LEU A 2 -22.08 5.82 -6.49
N ASP A 3 -22.57 6.74 -7.34
CA ASP A 3 -23.48 6.44 -8.45
C ASP A 3 -22.87 5.52 -9.52
N LEU A 4 -21.54 5.39 -9.56
CA LEU A 4 -20.86 4.42 -10.43
C LEU A 4 -20.93 2.99 -9.87
N GLY A 5 -21.48 2.81 -8.66
CA GLY A 5 -21.62 1.53 -7.99
C GLY A 5 -20.31 0.80 -7.70
N PRO A 6 -19.25 1.46 -7.17
CA PRO A 6 -17.98 0.80 -6.95
C PRO A 6 -18.08 -0.30 -5.89
N GLU A 7 -17.32 -1.38 -6.09
CA GLU A 7 -17.16 -2.46 -5.11
C GLU A 7 -16.28 -2.03 -3.93
N ASN A 8 -15.25 -1.22 -4.21
CA ASN A 8 -14.31 -0.69 -3.24
C ASN A 8 -14.01 0.81 -3.48
N VAL A 9 -13.73 1.52 -2.41
CA VAL A 9 -13.36 2.93 -2.38
C VAL A 9 -12.27 3.13 -1.33
N THR A 10 -11.18 3.80 -1.67
CA THR A 10 -10.17 4.19 -0.68
C THR A 10 -10.17 5.70 -0.49
N VAL A 11 -10.35 6.12 0.76
CA VAL A 11 -10.28 7.52 1.15
C VAL A 11 -8.86 7.82 1.60
N HIS A 12 -8.19 8.73 0.89
CA HIS A 12 -6.84 9.17 1.22
C HIS A 12 -6.84 10.60 1.74
N THR A 13 -6.06 10.83 2.79
CA THR A 13 -5.65 12.19 3.15
C THR A 13 -4.39 12.56 2.39
N LEU A 14 -4.27 13.83 2.04
CA LEU A 14 -3.18 14.32 1.22
C LEU A 14 -1.85 14.26 1.99
N ALA A 15 -0.86 13.59 1.40
CA ALA A 15 0.52 13.55 1.85
C ALA A 15 1.41 14.40 0.93
N LEU A 16 2.08 15.41 1.49
CA LEU A 16 2.98 16.26 0.70
C LEU A 16 4.26 15.50 0.35
N LYS A 17 4.60 15.49 -0.93
CA LYS A 17 5.81 14.85 -1.44
C LYS A 17 6.89 15.90 -1.73
N LYS A 18 8.11 15.65 -1.27
CA LYS A 18 9.28 16.48 -1.60
C LYS A 18 9.45 16.56 -3.13
N GLY A 19 9.61 17.79 -3.64
CA GLY A 19 9.71 18.07 -5.08
C GLY A 19 8.38 17.97 -5.85
N SER A 20 7.23 17.94 -5.14
CA SER A 20 5.94 18.14 -5.80
C SER A 20 5.67 19.63 -5.95
N ARG A 21 5.00 19.99 -7.05
CA ARG A 21 4.62 21.39 -7.32
C ARG A 21 3.87 22.03 -6.15
N LEU A 22 2.96 21.27 -5.51
CA LEU A 22 2.20 21.75 -4.35
C LEU A 22 3.08 22.07 -3.14
N MET A 23 4.17 21.33 -2.94
CA MET A 23 5.13 21.62 -1.87
C MET A 23 6.03 22.81 -2.19
N GLU A 24 6.30 23.06 -3.48
CA GLU A 24 7.13 24.18 -3.95
C GLU A 24 6.36 25.51 -3.98
N GLU A 25 5.12 25.48 -4.48
CA GLU A 25 4.24 26.66 -4.57
C GLU A 25 3.69 27.05 -3.18
N GLY A 26 3.53 26.07 -2.29
CA GLY A 26 2.95 26.29 -0.96
C GLY A 26 1.47 26.70 -0.99
N GLY A 27 0.84 26.72 0.20
CA GLY A 27 -0.56 27.14 0.35
C GLY A 27 -1.62 26.13 -0.12
N GLY A 28 -2.89 26.45 0.12
CA GLY A 28 -4.04 25.68 -0.37
C GLY A 28 -4.38 24.38 0.38
N LEU A 29 -3.72 24.09 1.50
CA LEU A 29 -4.03 22.90 2.30
C LEU A 29 -5.12 23.20 3.34
N PRO A 30 -6.16 22.35 3.44
CA PRO A 30 -7.12 22.47 4.52
C PRO A 30 -6.44 22.29 5.87
N SER A 31 -6.98 22.95 6.90
CA SER A 31 -6.57 22.71 8.28
C SER A 31 -6.88 21.28 8.69
N GLY A 32 -6.23 20.78 9.75
CA GLY A 32 -6.53 19.44 10.28
C GLY A 32 -8.01 19.28 10.67
N ALA A 33 -8.64 20.31 11.21
CA ALA A 33 -10.06 20.32 11.53
C ALA A 33 -10.93 20.18 10.26
N ALA A 34 -10.63 20.95 9.22
CA ALA A 34 -11.35 20.84 7.95
C ALA A 34 -11.18 19.46 7.30
N VAL A 35 -10.02 18.82 7.42
CA VAL A 35 -9.82 17.44 6.96
C VAL A 35 -10.66 16.45 7.79
N ALA A 36 -10.77 16.65 9.11
CA ALA A 36 -11.63 15.82 9.95
C ALA A 36 -13.11 15.89 9.52
N ASP A 37 -13.62 17.10 9.28
CA ASP A 37 -14.99 17.32 8.81
C ASP A 37 -15.25 16.62 7.45
N MET A 38 -14.25 16.67 6.54
CA MET A 38 -14.33 15.98 5.26
C MET A 38 -14.36 14.44 5.42
N LEU A 39 -13.60 13.91 6.37
CA LEU A 39 -13.58 12.48 6.68
C LEU A 39 -14.91 12.02 7.29
N ASP A 40 -15.47 12.79 8.22
CA ASP A 40 -16.79 12.51 8.82
C ASP A 40 -17.88 12.46 7.75
N PHE A 41 -17.88 13.42 6.82
CA PHE A 41 -18.77 13.41 5.67
C PHE A 41 -18.59 12.14 4.81
N ALA A 42 -17.34 11.80 4.47
CA ALA A 42 -17.05 10.62 3.65
C ALA A 42 -17.49 9.32 4.34
N TRP A 43 -17.24 9.17 5.63
CA TRP A 43 -17.65 7.99 6.41
C TRP A 43 -19.17 7.85 6.48
N ALA A 44 -19.89 8.95 6.71
CA ALA A 44 -21.36 8.94 6.71
C ALA A 44 -21.91 8.50 5.34
N ALA A 45 -21.39 9.07 4.25
CA ALA A 45 -21.81 8.73 2.89
C ALA A 45 -21.51 7.26 2.53
N LEU A 46 -20.32 6.76 2.86
CA LEU A 46 -19.91 5.39 2.56
C LEU A 46 -20.72 4.36 3.36
N ARG A 47 -20.98 4.62 4.66
CA ARG A 47 -21.86 3.78 5.48
C ARG A 47 -23.29 3.80 4.95
N GLY A 48 -23.80 4.96 4.56
CA GLY A 48 -25.13 5.11 3.95
C GLY A 48 -25.26 4.31 2.64
N ALA A 49 -24.17 4.19 1.88
CA ALA A 49 -24.09 3.35 0.68
C ALA A 49 -23.83 1.85 0.96
N GLY A 50 -23.88 1.42 2.24
CA GLY A 50 -23.68 0.03 2.66
C GLY A 50 -22.23 -0.45 2.65
N GLN A 51 -21.25 0.44 2.47
CA GLN A 51 -19.84 0.06 2.55
C GLN A 51 -19.36 -0.02 4.00
N ARG A 52 -18.34 -0.85 4.23
CA ARG A 52 -17.68 -1.05 5.51
C ARG A 52 -16.17 -0.81 5.37
N PRO A 53 -15.52 -0.21 6.37
CA PRO A 53 -14.07 -0.08 6.35
C PRO A 53 -13.45 -1.48 6.54
N TYR A 54 -12.38 -1.79 5.80
CA TYR A 54 -11.77 -3.12 5.85
C TYR A 54 -10.23 -3.13 5.88
N TYR A 55 -9.57 -2.00 5.59
CA TYR A 55 -8.15 -1.84 5.88
C TYR A 55 -7.81 -0.38 6.16
N LEU A 56 -6.65 -0.20 6.79
CA LEU A 56 -6.11 1.07 7.22
C LEU A 56 -4.61 1.12 6.96
N TYR A 57 -4.09 2.25 6.53
CA TYR A 57 -2.66 2.49 6.61
C TYR A 57 -2.34 3.98 6.80
N ARG A 58 -1.14 4.26 7.31
CA ARG A 58 -0.63 5.63 7.49
C ARG A 58 0.56 5.86 6.58
N GLN A 59 0.60 7.01 5.91
CA GLN A 59 1.80 7.46 5.19
C GLN A 59 2.63 8.39 6.09
N LYS A 60 3.93 8.44 5.83
CA LYS A 60 4.78 9.49 6.44
C LYS A 60 4.43 10.84 5.78
N TYR A 61 4.39 11.91 6.59
CA TYR A 61 4.13 13.30 6.15
C TYR A 61 2.69 13.60 5.67
N MET A 62 1.67 12.99 6.29
CA MET A 62 0.27 13.36 6.00
C MET A 62 -0.17 14.61 6.75
N SER A 63 -0.98 15.44 6.10
CA SER A 63 -1.64 16.59 6.75
C SER A 63 -2.47 16.11 7.94
N GLY A 64 -2.24 16.66 9.14
CA GLY A 64 -3.00 16.34 10.35
C GLY A 64 -2.78 14.94 10.94
N SER A 65 -1.84 14.14 10.42
CA SER A 65 -1.55 12.77 10.91
C SER A 65 -2.76 11.80 10.91
N PHE A 66 -3.71 12.03 10.00
CA PHE A 66 -4.86 11.14 9.79
C PHE A 66 -4.44 9.81 9.15
N GLU A 67 -5.39 9.06 8.59
CA GLU A 67 -5.16 7.71 8.08
C GLU A 67 -5.85 7.55 6.72
N ASN A 68 -5.35 6.62 5.91
CA ASN A 68 -6.00 6.24 4.66
C ASN A 68 -6.79 4.96 4.90
N VAL A 69 -8.08 4.99 4.57
CA VAL A 69 -9.02 3.90 4.90
C VAL A 69 -9.61 3.33 3.62
N GLY A 70 -9.50 2.01 3.45
CA GLY A 70 -10.22 1.28 2.43
C GLY A 70 -11.62 0.90 2.89
N TRP A 71 -12.59 1.12 2.02
CA TRP A 71 -14.00 0.79 2.19
C TRP A 71 -14.42 -0.17 1.07
N CYS A 72 -15.30 -1.10 1.39
CA CYS A 72 -15.88 -1.98 0.38
C CYS A 72 -17.30 -2.39 0.76
N ARG A 73 -18.05 -2.90 -0.22
CA ARG A 73 -19.27 -3.66 0.09
C ARG A 73 -18.91 -4.97 0.79
N PRO A 74 -19.79 -5.50 1.67
CA PRO A 74 -19.56 -6.81 2.29
C PRO A 74 -19.31 -7.89 1.23
N GLY A 75 -18.25 -8.67 1.39
CA GLY A 75 -17.86 -9.72 0.44
C GLY A 75 -17.01 -9.24 -0.75
N ALA A 76 -16.75 -7.93 -0.84
CA ALA A 76 -15.87 -7.35 -1.86
C ALA A 76 -14.52 -6.87 -1.28
N GLU A 77 -14.13 -7.43 -0.12
CA GLU A 77 -12.85 -7.13 0.51
C GLU A 77 -11.69 -7.56 -0.42
N SER A 78 -10.75 -6.66 -0.67
CA SER A 78 -9.54 -7.02 -1.42
C SER A 78 -8.57 -7.79 -0.51
N LEU A 79 -8.59 -9.12 -0.60
CA LEU A 79 -7.64 -10.00 0.08
C LEU A 79 -6.19 -9.67 -0.29
N TYR A 80 -5.96 -9.26 -1.54
CA TYR A 80 -4.63 -8.82 -1.99
C TYR A 80 -4.13 -7.63 -1.16
N ASN A 81 -4.97 -6.60 -0.97
CA ASN A 81 -4.60 -5.43 -0.16
C ASN A 81 -4.30 -5.82 1.29
N ILE A 82 -5.14 -6.67 1.89
CA ILE A 82 -4.95 -7.17 3.25
C ILE A 82 -3.60 -7.90 3.36
N CYS A 83 -3.39 -8.93 2.51
CA CYS A 83 -2.18 -9.75 2.55
C CYS A 83 -0.90 -8.93 2.29
N MET A 84 -0.96 -7.93 1.40
CA MET A 84 0.16 -7.05 1.09
C MET A 84 0.56 -6.14 2.26
N MET A 85 -0.44 -5.58 2.97
CA MET A 85 -0.23 -4.62 4.05
C MET A 85 0.11 -5.28 5.39
N GLU A 86 -0.58 -6.38 5.73
CA GLU A 86 -0.35 -7.17 6.95
C GLU A 86 0.89 -8.07 6.84
N GLU A 87 1.58 -8.04 5.69
CA GLU A 87 2.77 -8.85 5.41
C GLU A 87 2.54 -10.36 5.65
N LEU A 88 1.33 -10.86 5.35
CA LEU A 88 0.93 -12.25 5.64
C LEU A 88 1.48 -13.27 4.64
N HIS A 89 1.95 -12.82 3.48
CA HIS A 89 2.39 -13.70 2.39
C HIS A 89 3.70 -13.18 1.82
N THR A 90 4.51 -14.13 1.33
CA THR A 90 5.62 -13.78 0.45
C THR A 90 5.08 -13.12 -0.81
N ILE A 91 5.72 -12.03 -1.21
CA ILE A 91 5.39 -11.23 -2.38
C ILE A 91 6.60 -11.26 -3.31
N VAL A 92 6.41 -11.76 -4.53
CA VAL A 92 7.46 -11.78 -5.55
C VAL A 92 7.27 -10.58 -6.47
N SER A 93 8.28 -9.72 -6.54
CA SER A 93 8.24 -8.53 -7.39
C SER A 93 9.17 -8.67 -8.59
N LEU A 94 8.65 -8.35 -9.76
CA LEU A 94 9.39 -8.31 -11.03
C LEU A 94 9.59 -6.86 -11.46
N GLY A 95 10.68 -6.58 -12.21
CA GLY A 95 10.96 -5.25 -12.76
C GLY A 95 11.79 -4.33 -11.83
N GLY A 96 12.27 -3.24 -12.42
CA GLY A 96 13.11 -2.25 -11.73
C GLY A 96 12.39 -1.58 -10.56
N GLY A 97 13.10 -1.43 -9.44
CA GLY A 97 12.57 -0.85 -8.19
C GLY A 97 11.58 -1.74 -7.44
N GLY A 98 11.29 -2.93 -7.95
CA GLY A 98 10.47 -3.92 -7.26
C GLY A 98 11.13 -4.46 -6.00
N VAL A 99 10.34 -4.83 -4.99
CA VAL A 99 10.83 -5.45 -3.76
C VAL A 99 10.11 -6.76 -3.55
N THR A 100 10.86 -7.86 -3.54
CA THR A 100 10.37 -9.16 -3.08
C THR A 100 10.41 -9.18 -1.55
N LYS A 101 9.31 -9.56 -0.91
CA LYS A 101 9.23 -9.78 0.54
C LYS A 101 9.08 -11.28 0.78
N LEU A 102 10.01 -11.92 1.46
CA LEU A 102 9.92 -13.30 1.90
C LEU A 102 9.43 -13.28 3.35
N VAL A 103 8.33 -13.97 3.65
CA VAL A 103 7.68 -13.93 4.97
C VAL A 103 7.69 -15.33 5.58
N ASP A 104 8.35 -15.46 6.74
CA ASP A 104 8.19 -16.61 7.62
C ASP A 104 7.02 -16.34 8.56
N ARG A 105 5.94 -17.10 8.41
CA ARG A 105 4.71 -16.93 9.17
C ARG A 105 4.81 -17.41 10.61
N ALA A 106 5.66 -18.39 10.87
CA ALA A 106 5.81 -18.97 12.20
C ALA A 106 6.55 -18.01 13.14
N THR A 107 7.54 -17.30 12.61
CA THR A 107 8.38 -16.38 13.40
C THR A 107 8.04 -14.90 13.19
N GLY A 108 7.32 -14.56 12.11
CA GLY A 108 7.12 -13.19 11.67
C GLY A 108 8.37 -12.55 11.03
N TYR A 109 9.41 -13.35 10.75
CA TYR A 109 10.62 -12.85 10.11
C TYR A 109 10.35 -12.48 8.64
N ILE A 110 10.90 -11.34 8.20
CA ILE A 110 10.71 -10.84 6.83
C ILE A 110 12.04 -10.43 6.21
N GLU A 111 12.46 -11.15 5.15
CA GLU A 111 13.59 -10.79 4.30
C GLU A 111 13.10 -9.99 3.08
N ARG A 112 13.83 -8.94 2.70
CA ARG A 112 13.48 -8.09 1.55
C ARG A 112 14.60 -8.08 0.53
N LEU A 113 14.26 -8.46 -0.71
CA LEU A 113 15.17 -8.46 -1.85
C LEU A 113 14.73 -7.35 -2.82
N ALA A 114 15.51 -6.27 -2.87
CA ALA A 114 15.20 -5.10 -3.68
C ALA A 114 15.90 -5.17 -5.03
N ASN A 115 15.13 -5.06 -6.10
CA ASN A 115 15.66 -4.90 -7.44
C ASN A 115 16.21 -3.48 -7.62
N ALA A 116 17.22 -3.32 -8.48
CA ALA A 116 17.77 -1.99 -8.77
C ALA A 116 16.68 -1.05 -9.32
N LYS A 117 16.67 0.20 -8.85
CA LYS A 117 15.66 1.19 -9.20
C LYS A 117 15.85 1.73 -10.62
N TYR A 118 17.10 1.93 -11.04
CA TYR A 118 17.42 2.53 -12.34
C TYR A 118 17.46 1.46 -13.43
N PRO A 119 16.84 1.70 -14.60
CA PRO A 119 16.74 0.70 -15.66
C PRO A 119 18.07 0.08 -16.09
N GLN A 120 19.12 0.91 -16.26
CA GLN A 120 20.44 0.43 -16.67
C GLN A 120 21.06 -0.51 -15.62
N GLU A 121 20.97 -0.16 -14.33
CA GLU A 121 21.46 -1.02 -13.25
C GLU A 121 20.64 -2.31 -13.14
N TYR A 122 19.33 -2.25 -13.36
CA TYR A 122 18.46 -3.42 -13.36
C TYR A 122 18.85 -4.40 -14.46
N ILE A 123 19.10 -3.90 -15.67
CA ILE A 123 19.53 -4.71 -16.82
C ILE A 123 20.92 -5.30 -16.55
N GLN A 124 21.87 -4.51 -16.07
CA GLN A 124 23.23 -4.97 -15.77
C GLN A 124 23.28 -6.03 -14.66
N LYS A 125 22.33 -6.00 -13.73
CA LYS A 125 22.26 -6.93 -12.58
C LYS A 125 21.25 -8.06 -12.78
N ILE A 126 20.76 -8.28 -14.00
CA ILE A 126 19.65 -9.20 -14.23
C ILE A 126 19.94 -10.62 -13.73
N ASP A 127 21.17 -11.12 -13.91
CA ASP A 127 21.54 -12.47 -13.47
C ASP A 127 21.49 -12.62 -11.94
N ALA A 128 22.00 -11.63 -11.21
CA ALA A 128 21.93 -11.59 -9.75
C ALA A 128 20.48 -11.50 -9.26
N ILE A 129 19.66 -10.68 -9.93
CA ILE A 129 18.23 -10.55 -9.63
C ILE A 129 17.51 -11.89 -9.86
N CYS A 130 17.81 -12.61 -10.93
CA CYS A 130 17.27 -13.93 -11.20
C CYS A 130 17.69 -14.96 -10.15
N ALA A 131 18.97 -14.94 -9.72
CA ALA A 131 19.46 -15.79 -8.64
C ALA A 131 18.72 -15.50 -7.31
N ASP A 132 18.48 -14.23 -7.00
CA ASP A 132 17.67 -13.84 -5.83
C ASP A 132 16.23 -14.36 -5.91
N LYS A 133 15.64 -14.43 -7.11
CA LYS A 133 14.30 -15.01 -7.29
C LYS A 133 14.29 -16.52 -7.08
N ALA A 134 15.38 -17.23 -7.42
CA ALA A 134 15.51 -18.65 -7.11
C ALA A 134 15.53 -18.92 -5.60
N ARG A 135 16.00 -17.97 -4.78
CA ARG A 135 15.97 -18.07 -3.30
C ARG A 135 14.55 -18.11 -2.73
N VAL A 136 13.54 -17.62 -3.45
CA VAL A 136 12.13 -17.72 -3.02
C VAL A 136 11.74 -19.18 -2.77
N ALA A 137 12.07 -20.08 -3.70
CA ALA A 137 11.77 -21.51 -3.57
C ALA A 137 12.49 -22.15 -2.37
N GLN A 138 13.76 -21.76 -2.16
CA GLN A 138 14.57 -22.25 -1.04
C GLN A 138 14.01 -21.77 0.31
N PHE A 139 13.59 -20.50 0.38
CA PHE A 139 12.97 -19.92 1.57
C PHE A 139 11.69 -20.68 1.94
N TYR A 140 10.82 -20.96 0.97
CA TYR A 140 9.60 -21.74 1.19
C TYR A 140 9.87 -23.18 1.61
N ALA A 141 10.90 -23.84 1.06
CA ALA A 141 11.27 -25.18 1.51
C ALA A 141 11.71 -25.22 2.98
N ALA A 142 12.36 -24.15 3.47
CA ALA A 142 12.83 -24.04 4.83
C ALA A 142 11.79 -23.52 5.84
N HIS A 143 10.86 -22.65 5.42
CA HIS A 143 9.96 -21.91 6.32
C HIS A 143 8.47 -21.99 5.95
N GLY A 144 8.10 -22.68 4.88
CA GLY A 144 6.74 -22.69 4.32
C GLY A 144 5.75 -23.65 4.98
N ARG A 145 5.96 -24.05 6.24
CA ARG A 145 5.04 -24.89 7.01
C ARG A 145 4.09 -24.07 7.85
#